data_AF-A0A8H5ER29-F1
#
_entry.id   AF-A0A8H5ER29-F1
#
_cell.length_a   1.000
_cell.length_b   1.000
_cell.length_c   1.000
_cell.angle_alpha   90.00
_cell.angle_beta   90.00
_cell.angle_gamma   90.00
#
_symmetry.space_group_name_H-M   'P 1'
#
loop_
_entity.id
_entity.type
_entity.pdbx_description
1 polymer ?
#
loop_
_entity_poly.entity_id
_entity_poly.type
_entity_poly.pdbx_seq_one_letter_code
_entity_poly.pdbx_strand_id
1 'polypeptide(L)'
;MHRDHVPALPPGFELLGATDISPVQGMVRFSPDTDRVHIFTVQGHPEFTEPIVTAIIAQRSGSGAIGQETAAEYEASRRYVRDDGPGRVGRTLWKVITGDL
;
A
#
# COMPACT_ATOMS: atom_id res chain seq x y z
N MET A 1 5.71 4.01 0.41
CA MET A 1 6.79 4.93 0.79
C MET A 1 7.58 4.29 1.91
N HIS A 2 8.52 3.42 1.58
CA HIS A 2 9.27 2.63 2.55
C HIS A 2 10.74 2.53 2.10
N ARG A 3 11.64 2.14 3.01
CA ARG A 3 13.05 1.89 2.70
C ARG A 3 13.44 0.42 2.81
N ASP A 4 12.49 -0.41 3.21
CA ASP A 4 12.57 -1.86 3.40
C ASP A 4 11.41 -2.52 2.66
N HIS A 5 11.44 -3.84 2.51
CA HIS A 5 10.31 -4.60 1.99
C HIS A 5 10.41 -6.04 2.51
N VAL A 6 9.32 -6.79 2.40
CA VAL A 6 9.30 -8.22 2.71
C VAL A 6 9.75 -8.99 1.45
N PRO A 7 10.92 -9.66 1.46
CA PRO A 7 11.50 -10.22 0.24
C PRO A 7 10.92 -11.60 -0.13
N ALA A 8 10.27 -12.29 0.82
CA ALA A 8 9.70 -13.61 0.62
C ALA A 8 8.43 -13.79 1.44
N LEU A 9 7.46 -14.55 0.90
CA LEU A 9 6.18 -14.82 1.56
C LEU A 9 6.40 -15.72 2.78
N PRO A 10 6.01 -15.30 4.00
CA PRO A 10 6.12 -16.13 5.18
C PRO A 10 5.22 -17.37 5.12
N PRO A 11 5.58 -18.50 5.76
CA PRO A 11 4.73 -19.69 5.78
C PRO A 11 3.35 -19.43 6.39
N GLY A 12 2.32 -20.02 5.78
CA GLY A 12 0.93 -19.89 6.22
C GLY A 12 0.25 -18.57 5.84
N PHE A 13 0.90 -17.76 5.01
CA PHE A 13 0.29 -16.59 4.37
C PHE A 13 -0.04 -16.88 2.91
N GLU A 14 -1.07 -16.20 2.42
CA GLU A 14 -1.40 -16.09 1.00
C GLU A 14 -0.94 -14.72 0.48
N LEU A 15 -0.35 -14.72 -0.72
CA LEU A 15 0.11 -13.51 -1.38
C LEU A 15 -1.08 -12.78 -2.02
N LEU A 16 -1.27 -11.50 -1.68
CA LEU A 16 -2.31 -10.65 -2.26
C LEU A 16 -1.83 -9.80 -3.42
N GLY A 17 -0.53 -9.54 -3.50
CA GLY A 17 0.05 -8.74 -4.59
C GLY A 17 1.57 -8.65 -4.50
N ALA A 18 2.19 -8.37 -5.64
CA ALA A 18 3.62 -8.21 -5.80
C ALA A 18 3.92 -7.15 -6.87
N THR A 19 5.13 -6.60 -6.82
CA THR A 19 5.71 -5.76 -7.88
C THR A 19 7.17 -6.19 -8.10
N ASP A 20 7.79 -5.73 -9.18
CA ASP A 20 9.19 -6.08 -9.51
C ASP A 20 10.19 -5.70 -8.40
N ILE A 21 9.88 -4.70 -7.57
CA ILE A 21 10.73 -4.20 -6.49
C ILE A 21 10.22 -4.56 -5.08
N SER A 22 9.05 -5.17 -4.98
CA SER A 22 8.41 -5.57 -3.73
C SER A 22 7.67 -6.90 -3.95
N PRO A 23 8.36 -8.05 -3.78
CA PRO A 23 7.80 -9.37 -4.04
C PRO A 23 6.59 -9.72 -3.16
N VAL A 24 6.46 -9.06 -2.00
CA VAL A 24 5.30 -9.20 -1.10
C VAL A 24 4.74 -7.80 -0.84
N GLN A 25 3.88 -7.33 -1.75
CA GLN A 25 3.20 -6.03 -1.63
C GLN A 25 2.00 -6.10 -0.68
N GLY A 26 1.41 -7.28 -0.51
CA GLY A 26 0.38 -7.54 0.49
C GLY A 26 0.23 -9.04 0.72
N MET A 27 -0.18 -9.42 1.93
CA MET A 27 -0.39 -10.82 2.29
C MET A 27 -1.49 -10.94 3.34
N VAL A 28 -2.12 -12.10 3.39
CA VAL A 28 -3.18 -12.43 4.35
C VAL A 28 -2.90 -13.78 5.00
N ARG A 29 -3.29 -13.95 6.25
CA ARG A 29 -3.36 -15.24 6.92
C ARG A 29 -4.74 -15.39 7.56
N PHE A 30 -5.37 -16.53 7.32
CA PHE A 30 -6.65 -16.87 7.90
C PHE A 30 -6.46 -17.64 9.22
N SER A 31 -7.43 -17.51 10.12
CA SER A 31 -7.52 -18.31 11.33
C SER A 31 -7.87 -19.75 10.96
N PRO A 32 -7.11 -20.77 11.42
CA PRO A 32 -7.38 -22.17 11.09
C PRO A 32 -8.77 -22.67 11.53
N ASP A 33 -9.33 -22.06 12.58
CA ASP A 33 -10.56 -22.55 13.22
C ASP A 33 -11.84 -21.88 12.69
N THR A 34 -11.70 -20.70 12.04
CA THR A 34 -12.86 -19.86 11.69
C THR A 34 -12.85 -19.39 10.24
N ASP A 35 -11.78 -19.68 9.49
CA ASP A 35 -11.51 -19.15 8.13
C ASP A 35 -11.60 -17.62 8.02
N ARG A 36 -11.64 -16.91 9.16
CA ARG A 36 -11.65 -15.45 9.21
C ARG A 36 -10.26 -14.90 9.00
N VAL A 37 -10.17 -13.70 8.45
CA VAL A 37 -8.90 -12.99 8.35
C VAL A 37 -8.31 -12.77 9.75
N HIS A 38 -7.15 -13.36 10.00
CA HIS A 38 -6.42 -13.22 11.26
C HIS A 38 -5.32 -12.16 11.13
N ILE A 39 -4.61 -12.14 9.99
CA ILE A 39 -3.59 -11.15 9.69
C ILE A 39 -3.81 -10.65 8.28
N PHE A 40 -3.81 -9.33 8.10
CA PHE A 40 -3.86 -8.67 6.80
C PHE A 40 -2.78 -7.59 6.76
N THR A 41 -1.96 -7.57 5.72
CA THR A 41 -0.90 -6.58 5.57
C THR A 41 -0.84 -6.02 4.16
N VAL A 42 -0.42 -4.76 4.06
CA VAL A 42 -0.11 -4.08 2.81
C VAL A 42 1.18 -3.27 3.01
N GLN A 43 2.09 -3.36 2.04
CA GLN A 43 3.33 -2.60 2.02
C GLN A 43 3.12 -1.18 1.48
N GLY A 44 2.08 -0.99 0.66
CA GLY A 44 1.65 0.31 0.16
C GLY A 44 0.91 1.13 1.22
N HIS A 45 0.54 2.35 0.84
CA HIS A 45 -0.25 3.25 1.68
C HIS A 45 -1.64 3.49 1.07
N PRO A 46 -2.58 2.52 1.20
CA PRO A 46 -3.93 2.69 0.67
C PRO A 46 -4.70 3.85 1.34
N GLU A 47 -4.20 4.36 2.46
CA GLU A 47 -4.73 5.52 3.18
C GLU A 47 -4.33 6.86 2.55
N PHE A 48 -3.36 6.88 1.64
CA PHE A 48 -2.91 8.12 1.02
C PHE A 48 -3.99 8.70 0.11
N THR A 49 -4.16 10.01 0.24
CA THR A 49 -5.04 10.83 -0.61
C THR A 49 -4.18 11.85 -1.34
N GLU A 50 -4.71 12.44 -2.42
CA GLU A 50 -3.95 13.43 -3.22
C GLU A 50 -3.29 14.52 -2.35
N PRO A 51 -3.97 15.16 -1.38
CA PRO A 51 -3.34 16.19 -0.55
C PRO A 51 -2.15 15.66 0.26
N ILE A 52 -2.24 14.42 0.74
CA ILE A 52 -1.15 13.75 1.48
C ILE A 52 0.03 13.46 0.55
N VAL A 53 -0.24 12.89 -0.64
CA VAL A 53 0.80 12.54 -1.60
C VAL A 53 1.53 13.79 -2.09
N THR A 54 0.80 14.85 -2.44
CA THR A 54 1.35 16.14 -2.86
C THR A 54 2.27 16.71 -1.77
N ALA A 55 1.84 16.73 -0.51
CA ALA A 55 2.64 17.23 0.60
C ALA A 55 3.94 16.42 0.80
N ILE A 56 3.86 15.08 0.69
CA ILE A 56 5.03 14.19 0.81
C ILE A 56 6.02 14.43 -0.33
N ILE A 57 5.53 14.57 -1.56
CA ILE A 57 6.39 14.79 -2.72
C ILE A 57 7.10 16.14 -2.62
N ALA A 58 6.37 17.21 -2.26
CA ALA A 58 6.96 18.53 -2.06
C ALA A 58 8.05 18.52 -0.97
N GLN A 59 7.77 17.88 0.18
CA GLN A 59 8.75 17.77 1.26
C GLN A 59 9.99 16.98 0.82
N ARG A 60 9.80 15.82 0.18
CA ARG A 60 10.91 14.91 -0.11
C ARG A 60 11.73 15.33 -1.34
N SER A 61 11.14 15.99 -2.33
CA SER A 61 11.90 16.60 -3.42
C SER A 61 12.78 17.75 -2.91
N GLY A 62 12.27 18.56 -1.97
CA GLY A 62 13.05 19.61 -1.29
C GLY A 62 14.26 19.07 -0.52
N SER A 63 14.18 17.85 0.01
CA SER A 63 15.30 17.17 0.68
C SER A 63 16.23 16.37 -0.25
N GLY A 64 15.89 16.25 -1.54
CA GLY A 64 16.60 15.40 -2.51
C GLY A 64 16.31 13.90 -2.40
N ALA A 65 15.43 13.48 -1.47
CA ALA A 65 15.02 12.08 -1.32
C ALA A 65 14.10 11.59 -2.46
N ILE A 66 13.46 12.50 -3.19
CA ILE A 66 12.78 12.24 -4.46
C ILE A 66 13.44 13.14 -5.51
N GLY A 67 13.78 12.58 -6.68
CA GLY A 67 14.35 13.35 -7.78
C GLY A 67 13.36 14.36 -8.35
N GLN A 68 13.86 15.50 -8.83
CA GLN A 68 13.02 16.55 -9.41
C GLN A 68 12.23 16.05 -10.63
N GLU A 69 12.78 15.13 -11.41
CA GLU A 69 12.10 14.48 -12.54
C GLU A 69 10.86 13.70 -12.08
N THR A 70 11.00 12.85 -11.04
CA THR A 70 9.87 12.09 -10.48
C THR A 70 8.80 13.00 -9.88
N ALA A 71 9.21 14.10 -9.24
CA ALA A 71 8.28 15.09 -8.72
C ALA A 71 7.51 15.79 -9.86
N ALA A 72 8.19 16.13 -10.96
CA ALA A 72 7.56 16.72 -12.14
C ALA A 72 6.62 15.74 -12.85
N GLU A 73 6.98 14.46 -12.98
CA GLU A 73 6.13 13.41 -13.54
C GLU A 73 4.84 13.27 -12.73
N TYR A 74 4.94 13.29 -11.39
CA TYR A 74 3.78 13.25 -10.51
C TYR A 74 2.80 14.39 -10.80
N GLU A 75 3.28 15.64 -10.85
CA GLU A 75 2.45 16.80 -11.14
C GLU A 75 1.83 16.74 -12.53
N ALA A 76 2.59 16.30 -13.53
CA ALA A 76 2.15 16.26 -14.92
C ALA A 76 1.10 15.17 -15.20
N SER A 77 1.16 14.04 -14.49
CA SER A 77 0.46 12.83 -14.96
C SER A 77 -0.13 11.93 -13.87
N ARG A 78 0.29 12.03 -12.61
CA ARG A 78 -0.11 11.07 -11.55
C ARG A 78 -0.95 11.66 -10.44
N ARG A 79 -0.91 12.98 -10.25
CA ARG A 79 -1.52 13.68 -9.12
C ARG A 79 -2.98 13.32 -8.84
N TYR A 80 -3.79 13.21 -9.89
CA TYR A 80 -5.21 12.90 -9.80
C TYR A 80 -5.56 11.53 -10.40
N VAL A 81 -4.56 10.67 -10.62
CA VAL A 81 -4.81 9.31 -11.08
C VAL A 81 -5.52 8.56 -9.96
N ARG A 82 -6.66 7.98 -10.29
CA ARG A 82 -7.45 7.19 -9.36
C ARG A 82 -6.72 5.90 -9.01
N ASP A 83 -6.63 5.61 -7.72
CA ASP A 83 -6.22 4.32 -7.19
C ASP A 83 -7.37 3.63 -6.42
N ASP A 84 -7.11 2.40 -5.98
CA ASP A 84 -8.03 1.55 -5.24
C ASP A 84 -7.80 1.59 -3.71
N GLY A 85 -6.92 2.47 -3.22
CA GLY A 85 -6.52 2.56 -1.82
C GLY A 85 -7.68 2.90 -0.90
N PRO A 86 -8.19 4.15 -0.89
CA PRO A 86 -9.32 4.53 -0.04
C PRO A 86 -10.60 3.76 -0.38
N GLY A 87 -10.74 3.35 -1.64
CA GLY A 87 -11.91 2.67 -2.17
C GLY A 87 -11.97 1.19 -1.77
N ARG A 88 -11.23 0.34 -2.47
CA ARG A 88 -11.35 -1.11 -2.31
C ARG A 88 -10.59 -1.60 -1.09
N VAL A 89 -9.33 -1.20 -0.96
CA VAL A 89 -8.44 -1.70 0.11
C VAL A 89 -8.94 -1.22 1.47
N GLY A 90 -9.25 0.08 1.60
CA GLY A 90 -9.79 0.65 2.84
C GLY A 90 -11.10 0.00 3.27
N ARG A 91 -12.03 -0.25 2.34
CA ARG A 91 -13.28 -0.96 2.66
C ARG A 91 -13.06 -2.41 3.08
N THR A 92 -12.16 -3.13 2.42
CA THR A 92 -11.81 -4.51 2.81
C THR A 92 -11.18 -4.53 4.20
N LEU A 93 -10.24 -3.63 4.48
CA LEU A 93 -9.64 -3.51 5.80
C LEU A 93 -10.68 -3.23 6.89
N TRP A 94 -11.66 -2.35 6.60
CA TRP A 94 -12.75 -2.08 7.53
C TRP A 94 -13.56 -3.33 7.84
N LYS A 95 -13.93 -4.13 6.83
CA LYS A 95 -14.66 -5.38 7.02
C LYS A 95 -13.89 -6.41 7.86
N VAL A 96 -12.56 -6.46 7.70
CA VAL A 96 -11.70 -7.30 8.54
C VAL A 96 -11.77 -6.84 10.01
N ILE A 97 -11.70 -5.53 10.26
CA ILE A 97 -11.76 -4.96 11.61
C ILE A 97 -13.14 -5.17 12.25
N THR A 98 -14.23 -5.03 11.50
CA THR A 98 -15.60 -5.23 12.00
C THR A 98 -16.00 -6.71 12.08
N GLY A 99 -15.19 -7.62 11.52
CA GLY A 99 -15.49 -9.05 11.48
C GLY A 99 -16.59 -9.42 10.47
N ASP A 100 -16.81 -8.56 9.47
CA ASP A 100 -17.70 -8.77 8.32
C ASP A 100 -17.03 -9.55 7.18
N LEU A 101 -15.74 -9.90 7.35
CA LEU A 101 -14.93 -10.71 6.44
C LEU A 101 -14.15 -11.78 7.22
#